data_AF-A0AAP6EN17-F1
#
_entry.id   AF-A0AAP6EN17-F1
#
_cell.length_a   1.000
_cell.length_b   1.000
_cell.length_c   1.000
_cell.angle_alpha   90.00
_cell.angle_beta   90.00
_cell.angle_gamma   90.00
#
_symmetry.space_group_name_H-M   'P 1'
#
loop_
_entity.id
_entity.type
_entity.pdbx_description
1 polymer ?
#
loop_
_entity_poly.entity_id
_entity_poly.type
_entity_poly.pdbx_seq_one_letter_code
_entity_poly.pdbx_strand_id
1 'polypeptide(L)'
;MANRSYIYLKNGDETRVLAEGIYTIPYFWQLFWGEEELQAAIDLWQKAEELEKEDKEKTEEFYRTQDTGIALSDENFHQNARHNRSFLEQHAPQTLQLYDDFVCYITANIKEGDTLGFDVLEIISMDELPIAFDKLLKNVRAIQQNRPEDLDFSLADEDLLGIAMGFPDDYASDMLPVDNILNSVAYQDEFKKRKNQKNKQMTDVTESTSTETKRRIHLAFWILLVLGIMRILYILFS
;
A
#
# COMPACT_ATOMS: atom_id res chain seq x y z
N MET A 1 0.69 -8.88 -13.87
CA MET A 1 0.48 -7.50 -13.41
C MET A 1 0.45 -7.54 -11.89
N ALA A 2 0.87 -6.47 -11.21
CA ALA A 2 0.74 -6.38 -9.75
C ALA A 2 -0.73 -6.14 -9.38
N ASN A 3 -1.21 -6.74 -8.30
CA ASN A 3 -2.55 -6.44 -7.77
C ASN A 3 -2.51 -5.03 -7.18
N ARG A 4 -3.50 -4.21 -7.50
CA ARG A 4 -3.55 -2.80 -7.12
C ARG A 4 -4.84 -2.46 -6.41
N SER A 5 -4.77 -1.43 -5.58
CA SER A 5 -5.93 -0.73 -5.04
C SER A 5 -5.87 0.72 -5.46
N TYR A 6 -7.02 1.40 -5.54
CA TYR A 6 -7.10 2.79 -5.98
C TYR A 6 -8.03 3.58 -5.09
N ILE A 7 -7.67 4.84 -4.84
CA ILE A 7 -8.60 5.88 -4.41
C ILE A 7 -8.87 6.78 -5.61
N TYR A 8 -10.13 7.09 -5.88
CA TYR A 8 -10.55 7.84 -7.06
C TYR A 8 -11.75 8.75 -6.76
N LEU A 9 -11.94 9.76 -7.60
CA LEU A 9 -13.14 10.57 -7.65
C LEU A 9 -13.96 10.18 -8.87
N LYS A 10 -15.27 10.02 -8.68
CA LYS A 10 -16.20 9.69 -9.76
C LYS A 10 -17.32 10.71 -9.89
N ASN A 11 -17.60 11.11 -11.12
CA ASN A 11 -18.66 12.04 -11.47
C ASN A 11 -19.28 11.63 -12.81
N GLY A 12 -20.42 10.96 -12.76
CA GLY A 12 -20.99 10.29 -13.94
C GLY A 12 -20.03 9.24 -14.51
N ASP A 13 -19.66 9.40 -15.77
CA ASP A 13 -18.71 8.50 -16.47
C ASP A 13 -17.24 8.92 -16.30
N GLU A 14 -16.96 10.08 -15.68
CA GLU A 14 -15.60 10.55 -15.41
C GLU A 14 -15.07 9.88 -14.12
N THR A 15 -13.94 9.18 -14.25
CA THR A 15 -13.17 8.65 -13.12
C THR A 15 -11.78 9.27 -13.11
N ARG A 16 -11.40 9.84 -11.97
CA ARG A 16 -10.08 10.44 -11.73
C ARG A 16 -9.39 9.72 -10.59
N VAL A 17 -8.35 8.93 -10.91
CA VAL A 17 -7.55 8.24 -9.90
C VAL A 17 -6.67 9.26 -9.17
N LEU A 18 -6.68 9.20 -7.84
CA LEU A 18 -5.91 10.10 -6.98
C LEU A 18 -4.62 9.45 -6.50
N ALA A 19 -4.68 8.17 -6.10
CA ALA A 19 -3.53 7.41 -5.67
C ALA A 19 -3.75 5.90 -5.83
N GLU A 20 -2.65 5.16 -5.87
CA GLU A 20 -2.62 3.70 -5.96
C GLU A 20 -1.88 3.05 -4.78
N GLY A 21 -2.40 1.91 -4.33
CA GLY A 21 -1.72 0.97 -3.46
C GLY A 21 -1.20 -0.20 -4.28
N ILE A 22 0.03 -0.65 -4.00
CA ILE A 22 0.66 -1.75 -4.73
C ILE A 22 0.77 -2.94 -3.78
N TYR A 23 0.05 -4.03 -4.07
CA TYR A 23 -0.08 -5.23 -3.22
C TYR A 23 -0.64 -4.97 -1.81
N THR A 24 -1.25 -3.82 -1.56
CA THR A 24 -1.76 -3.44 -0.25
C THR A 24 -2.96 -2.50 -0.37
N ILE A 25 -3.70 -2.38 0.72
CA ILE A 25 -4.67 -1.30 0.98
C ILE A 25 -3.98 -0.33 1.95
N PRO A 26 -3.54 0.85 1.50
CA PRO A 26 -2.88 1.81 2.37
C PRO A 26 -3.76 2.19 3.57
N TYR A 27 -3.20 2.19 4.79
CA TYR A 27 -4.03 2.28 5.99
C TYR A 27 -4.66 3.66 6.21
N PHE A 28 -4.15 4.73 5.58
CA PHE A 28 -4.85 6.02 5.60
C PHE A 28 -6.22 5.92 4.96
N TRP A 29 -6.38 5.05 3.95
CA TRP A 29 -7.65 4.90 3.25
C TRP A 29 -8.71 4.30 4.18
N GLN A 30 -8.29 3.35 5.03
CA GLN A 30 -9.15 2.72 6.03
C GLN A 30 -9.62 3.70 7.12
N LEU A 31 -8.88 4.79 7.37
CA LEU A 31 -9.29 5.85 8.29
C LEU A 31 -10.44 6.70 7.73
N PHE A 32 -10.73 6.63 6.44
CA PHE A 32 -11.83 7.39 5.83
C PHE A 32 -13.15 6.62 5.84
N TRP A 33 -13.13 5.31 6.08
CA TRP A 33 -14.32 4.48 5.96
C TRP A 33 -15.15 4.46 7.24
N GLY A 34 -16.47 4.49 7.06
CA GLY A 34 -17.43 4.08 8.08
C GLY A 34 -17.82 2.61 7.92
N GLU A 35 -18.46 2.06 8.94
CA GLU A 35 -18.93 0.67 8.91
C GLU A 35 -20.08 0.50 7.89
N GLU A 36 -20.92 1.52 7.73
CA GLU A 36 -22.05 1.50 6.79
C GLU A 36 -21.58 1.44 5.34
N GLU A 37 -20.65 2.31 4.95
CA GLU A 37 -20.15 2.36 3.57
C GLU A 37 -19.32 1.13 3.22
N LEU A 38 -18.54 0.62 4.17
CA LEU A 38 -17.82 -0.64 3.99
C LEU A 38 -18.79 -1.82 3.86
N GLN A 39 -19.85 -1.87 4.67
CA GLN A 39 -20.84 -2.94 4.58
C GLN A 39 -21.60 -2.91 3.24
N ALA A 40 -21.95 -1.72 2.75
CA ALA A 40 -22.57 -1.57 1.44
C ALA A 40 -21.69 -2.13 0.29
N ALA A 41 -20.38 -1.90 0.36
CA ALA A 41 -19.43 -2.46 -0.60
C ALA A 41 -19.32 -3.99 -0.47
N ILE A 42 -19.27 -4.51 0.76
CA ILE A 42 -19.25 -5.96 1.05
C ILE A 42 -20.47 -6.65 0.44
N ASP A 43 -21.67 -6.08 0.61
CA ASP A 43 -22.90 -6.63 0.06
C ASP A 43 -22.84 -6.72 -1.49
N LEU A 44 -22.23 -5.74 -2.15
CA LEU A 44 -22.01 -5.76 -3.61
C LEU A 44 -20.99 -6.84 -4.01
N TRP A 45 -19.90 -6.99 -3.26
CA TRP A 45 -18.87 -8.00 -3.53
C TRP A 45 -19.40 -9.43 -3.34
N GLN A 46 -20.19 -9.66 -2.29
CA GLN A 46 -20.86 -10.95 -2.07
C GLN A 46 -21.81 -11.30 -3.21
N LYS A 47 -22.61 -10.33 -3.65
CA LYS A 47 -23.49 -10.52 -4.80
C LYS A 47 -22.72 -10.82 -6.08
N ALA A 48 -21.59 -10.16 -6.33
CA ALA A 48 -20.75 -10.43 -7.48
C ALA A 48 -20.18 -11.87 -7.44
N GLU A 49 -19.77 -12.34 -6.25
CA GLU A 49 -19.28 -13.71 -6.04
C GLU A 49 -20.39 -14.76 -6.30
N GLU A 50 -21.62 -14.49 -5.88
CA GLU A 50 -22.77 -15.35 -6.17
C GLU A 50 -23.07 -15.42 -7.67
N LEU A 51 -23.07 -14.26 -8.35
CA LEU A 51 -23.26 -14.20 -9.80
C LEU A 51 -22.17 -14.97 -10.56
N GLU A 52 -20.92 -14.93 -10.09
CA GLU A 52 -19.82 -15.65 -10.76
C GLU A 52 -20.01 -17.18 -10.72
N LYS A 53 -20.65 -17.68 -9.66
CA LYS A 53 -21.01 -19.11 -9.51
C LYS A 53 -22.13 -19.51 -10.48
N GLU A 54 -22.99 -18.57 -10.87
CA GLU A 54 -24.09 -18.81 -11.80
C GLU A 54 -23.69 -18.65 -13.27
N ASP A 55 -23.10 -17.50 -13.61
CA ASP A 55 -22.87 -17.06 -14.99
C ASP A 55 -21.86 -15.90 -15.06
N LYS A 56 -20.72 -16.16 -15.70
CA LYS A 56 -19.67 -15.15 -15.90
C LYS A 56 -20.14 -13.93 -16.67
N GLU A 57 -21.04 -14.06 -17.64
CA GLU A 57 -21.51 -12.91 -18.43
C GLU A 57 -22.33 -11.95 -17.56
N LYS A 58 -23.13 -12.48 -16.62
CA LYS A 58 -23.87 -11.66 -15.66
C LYS A 58 -22.94 -10.93 -14.69
N THR A 59 -21.86 -11.57 -14.27
CA THR A 59 -20.85 -10.94 -13.40
C THR A 59 -20.13 -9.80 -14.12
N GLU A 60 -19.76 -9.99 -15.40
CA GLU A 60 -19.16 -8.92 -16.20
C GLU A 60 -20.12 -7.74 -16.40
N GLU A 61 -21.40 -8.00 -16.66
CA GLU A 61 -22.43 -6.96 -16.75
C GLU A 61 -22.63 -6.24 -15.40
N PHE A 62 -22.60 -6.97 -14.29
CA PHE A 62 -22.67 -6.41 -12.95
C PHE A 62 -21.52 -5.43 -12.69
N TYR A 63 -20.28 -5.83 -12.95
CA TYR A 63 -19.11 -4.95 -12.78
C TYR A 63 -19.11 -3.73 -13.72
N ARG A 64 -19.74 -3.83 -14.90
CA ARG A 64 -19.87 -2.68 -15.82
C ARG A 64 -20.89 -1.64 -15.36
N THR A 65 -21.91 -2.07 -14.61
CA THR A 65 -23.07 -1.23 -14.27
C THR A 65 -23.04 -0.75 -12.82
N GLN A 66 -22.40 -1.49 -11.93
CA GLN A 66 -22.28 -1.15 -10.53
C GLN A 66 -20.93 -0.53 -10.25
N ASP A 67 -20.94 0.50 -9.41
CA ASP A 67 -19.73 0.93 -8.75
C ASP A 67 -19.47 0.01 -7.56
N THR A 68 -18.51 -0.90 -7.70
CA THR A 68 -18.17 -1.87 -6.65
C THR A 68 -17.10 -1.34 -5.69
N GLY A 69 -16.72 -0.06 -5.77
CA GLY A 69 -15.84 0.53 -4.78
C GLY A 69 -16.56 0.81 -3.45
N ILE A 70 -15.78 0.99 -2.39
CA ILE A 70 -16.29 1.64 -1.17
C ILE A 70 -16.51 3.11 -1.54
N ALA A 71 -17.75 3.59 -1.46
CA ALA A 71 -18.12 4.93 -1.90
C ALA A 71 -18.44 5.84 -0.70
N LEU A 72 -17.81 7.01 -0.65
CA LEU A 72 -18.03 8.04 0.37
C LEU A 72 -18.54 9.32 -0.28
N SER A 73 -19.48 9.97 0.40
CA SER A 73 -19.81 11.37 0.12
C SER A 73 -18.68 12.29 0.59
N ASP A 74 -18.62 13.49 0.03
CA ASP A 74 -17.70 14.54 0.46
C ASP A 74 -17.82 14.83 1.97
N GLU A 75 -19.06 14.86 2.48
CA GLU A 75 -19.34 15.07 3.91
C GLU A 75 -18.79 13.92 4.76
N ASN A 76 -19.06 12.66 4.40
CA ASN A 76 -18.60 11.51 5.18
C ASN A 76 -17.08 11.41 5.16
N PHE A 77 -16.44 11.69 4.02
CA PHE A 77 -14.98 11.77 3.93
C PHE A 77 -14.42 12.79 4.93
N HIS A 78 -14.91 14.03 4.92
CA HIS A 78 -14.41 15.08 5.80
C HIS A 78 -14.69 14.80 7.29
N GLN A 79 -15.86 14.24 7.60
CA GLN A 79 -16.22 13.85 8.96
C GLN A 79 -15.29 12.74 9.48
N ASN A 80 -15.12 11.66 8.72
CA ASN A 80 -14.26 10.54 9.09
C ASN A 80 -12.80 10.96 9.17
N ALA A 81 -12.32 11.75 8.19
CA ALA A 81 -10.96 12.27 8.18
C ALA A 81 -10.65 13.08 9.44
N ARG A 82 -11.57 13.94 9.87
CA ARG A 82 -11.44 14.75 11.09
C ARG A 82 -11.53 13.90 12.36
N HIS A 83 -12.49 12.97 12.42
CA HIS A 83 -12.71 12.13 13.59
C HIS A 83 -11.50 11.23 13.85
N ASN A 84 -11.05 10.53 12.82
CA ASN A 84 -9.99 9.53 12.89
C ASN A 84 -8.58 10.13 12.88
N ARG A 85 -8.43 11.43 12.60
CA ARG A 85 -7.15 12.14 12.81
C ARG A 85 -6.65 12.01 14.26
N SER A 86 -7.57 12.06 15.23
CA SER A 86 -7.23 11.96 16.66
C SER A 86 -6.66 10.59 17.05
N PHE A 87 -7.05 9.53 16.34
CA PHE A 87 -6.49 8.19 16.49
C PHE A 87 -5.00 8.19 16.11
N LEU A 88 -4.64 8.79 14.96
CA LEU A 88 -3.24 8.92 14.54
C LEU A 88 -2.44 9.81 15.48
N GLU A 89 -3.02 10.90 15.98
CA GLU A 89 -2.33 11.78 16.93
C GLU A 89 -1.92 11.04 18.22
N GLN A 90 -2.74 10.08 18.68
CA GLN A 90 -2.46 9.29 19.87
C GLN A 90 -1.47 8.14 19.60
N HIS A 91 -1.64 7.42 18.50
CA HIS A 91 -0.98 6.12 18.28
C HIS A 91 0.12 6.14 17.22
N ALA A 92 0.13 7.14 16.34
CA ALA A 92 1.06 7.26 15.23
C ALA A 92 1.39 8.73 14.89
N PRO A 93 1.78 9.58 15.86
CA PRO A 93 1.95 11.03 15.64
C PRO A 93 2.99 11.36 14.56
N GLN A 94 3.93 10.46 14.29
CA GLN A 94 4.91 10.59 13.21
C GLN A 94 4.28 10.65 11.80
N THR A 95 3.04 10.15 11.66
CA THR A 95 2.32 10.07 10.37
C THR A 95 1.44 11.30 10.11
N LEU A 96 1.21 12.11 11.15
CA LEU A 96 0.13 13.09 11.19
C LEU A 96 0.25 14.17 10.11
N GLN A 97 1.46 14.68 9.87
CA GLN A 97 1.66 15.69 8.82
C GLN A 97 1.40 15.12 7.42
N LEU A 98 1.87 13.90 7.14
CA LEU A 98 1.62 13.24 5.85
C LEU A 98 0.13 12.98 5.65
N TYR A 99 -0.56 12.56 6.72
CA TYR A 99 -2.01 12.36 6.70
C TYR A 99 -2.75 13.67 6.42
N ASP A 100 -2.41 14.76 7.13
CA ASP A 100 -3.04 16.07 6.94
C ASP A 100 -2.83 16.61 5.52
N ASP A 101 -1.61 16.45 4.98
CA ASP A 101 -1.30 16.84 3.61
C ASP A 101 -2.08 15.98 2.60
N PHE A 102 -2.25 14.68 2.88
CA PHE A 102 -3.01 13.78 2.02
C PHE A 102 -4.52 14.08 2.03
N VAL A 103 -5.09 14.42 3.19
CA VAL A 103 -6.48 14.90 3.28
C VAL A 103 -6.64 16.19 2.47
N CYS A 104 -5.75 17.17 2.65
CA CYS A 104 -5.78 18.41 1.86
C CYS A 104 -5.68 18.14 0.35
N TYR A 105 -4.85 17.18 -0.05
CA TYR A 105 -4.72 16.77 -1.44
C TYR A 105 -6.02 16.19 -2.00
N ILE A 106 -6.68 15.27 -1.29
CA ILE A 106 -7.96 14.72 -1.72
C ILE A 106 -8.99 15.85 -1.83
N THR A 107 -9.14 16.68 -0.79
CA THR A 107 -10.08 17.81 -0.76
C THR A 107 -9.87 18.78 -1.92
N ALA A 108 -8.62 19.11 -2.26
CA ALA A 108 -8.32 20.04 -3.35
C ALA A 108 -8.69 19.51 -4.75
N ASN A 109 -8.87 18.19 -4.90
CA ASN A 109 -9.25 17.55 -6.16
C ASN A 109 -10.76 17.28 -6.28
N ILE A 110 -11.52 17.39 -5.18
CA ILE A 110 -12.98 17.23 -5.19
C ILE A 110 -13.63 18.38 -5.96
N LYS A 111 -14.55 18.03 -6.86
CA LYS A 111 -15.44 18.90 -7.60
C LYS A 111 -16.89 18.64 -7.18
N GLU A 112 -17.78 19.59 -7.49
CA GLU A 112 -19.21 19.43 -7.24
C GLU A 112 -19.77 18.19 -7.96
N GLY A 113 -20.47 17.34 -7.21
CA GLY A 113 -21.06 16.09 -7.70
C GLY A 113 -20.13 14.88 -7.64
N ASP A 114 -18.89 15.03 -7.18
CA ASP A 114 -17.98 13.90 -7.01
C ASP A 114 -18.42 12.97 -5.88
N THR A 115 -18.16 11.68 -6.09
CA THR A 115 -18.12 10.65 -5.03
C THR A 115 -16.68 10.17 -4.88
N LEU A 116 -16.19 10.04 -3.64
CA LEU A 116 -14.87 9.48 -3.36
C LEU A 116 -14.99 7.96 -3.25
N GLY A 117 -14.33 7.25 -4.16
CA GLY A 117 -14.37 5.80 -4.24
C GLY A 117 -13.03 5.15 -3.89
N PHE A 118 -13.10 3.92 -3.36
CA PHE A 118 -11.96 3.06 -3.11
C PHE A 118 -12.17 1.70 -3.78
N ASP A 119 -11.35 1.40 -4.78
CA ASP A 119 -11.30 0.07 -5.38
C ASP A 119 -10.20 -0.75 -4.69
N VAL A 120 -10.61 -1.80 -4.00
CA VAL A 120 -9.71 -2.68 -3.24
C VAL A 120 -9.89 -4.15 -3.64
N LEU A 121 -10.70 -4.43 -4.66
CA LEU A 121 -11.16 -5.79 -4.95
C LEU A 121 -10.01 -6.73 -5.29
N GLU A 122 -9.06 -6.28 -6.13
CA GLU A 122 -7.89 -7.10 -6.48
C GLU A 122 -7.00 -7.45 -5.28
N ILE A 123 -7.00 -6.63 -4.23
CA ILE A 123 -6.23 -6.88 -3.02
C ILE A 123 -6.98 -7.84 -2.09
N ILE A 124 -8.27 -7.61 -1.85
CA ILE A 124 -9.05 -8.47 -0.95
C ILE A 124 -9.28 -9.87 -1.53
N SER A 125 -9.34 -10.01 -2.85
CA SER A 125 -9.43 -11.31 -3.54
C SER A 125 -8.14 -12.12 -3.48
N MET A 126 -7.06 -11.60 -2.88
CA MET A 126 -5.87 -12.40 -2.56
C MET A 126 -6.10 -13.34 -1.37
N ASP A 127 -7.07 -12.99 -0.51
CA ASP A 127 -7.58 -13.83 0.57
C ASP A 127 -8.94 -14.44 0.15
N GLU A 128 -9.45 -15.38 0.96
CA GLU A 128 -10.86 -15.77 0.85
C GLU A 128 -11.73 -14.56 1.23
N LEU A 129 -12.69 -14.19 0.38
CA LEU A 129 -13.51 -12.98 0.55
C LEU A 129 -14.13 -12.83 1.96
N PRO A 130 -14.72 -13.88 2.58
CA PRO A 130 -15.22 -13.76 3.95
C PRO A 130 -14.15 -13.37 4.98
N ILE A 131 -12.92 -13.90 4.83
CA ILE A 131 -11.79 -13.56 5.71
C ILE A 131 -11.38 -12.09 5.49
N ALA A 132 -11.34 -11.64 4.25
CA ALA A 132 -11.01 -10.26 3.94
C ALA A 132 -12.05 -9.27 4.51
N PHE A 133 -13.34 -9.59 4.40
CA PHE A 133 -14.42 -8.76 4.94
C PHE A 133 -14.32 -8.60 6.46
N ASP A 134 -14.10 -9.71 7.17
CA ASP A 134 -13.92 -9.70 8.63
C ASP A 134 -12.74 -8.83 9.05
N LYS A 135 -11.61 -8.91 8.33
CA LYS A 135 -10.42 -8.06 8.59
C LYS A 135 -10.72 -6.58 8.39
N LEU A 136 -11.37 -6.21 7.29
CA LEU A 136 -11.68 -4.80 7.01
C LEU A 136 -12.65 -4.22 8.06
N LEU A 137 -13.73 -4.96 8.39
CA LEU A 137 -14.69 -4.53 9.42
C LEU A 137 -14.02 -4.45 10.80
N LYS A 138 -13.14 -5.40 11.14
CA LYS A 138 -12.35 -5.37 12.37
C LYS A 138 -11.48 -4.11 12.43
N ASN A 139 -10.77 -3.76 11.36
CA ASN A 139 -9.94 -2.56 11.32
C ASN A 139 -10.75 -1.28 11.49
N VAL A 140 -11.87 -1.12 10.77
CA VAL A 140 -12.75 0.06 10.90
C VAL A 140 -13.26 0.20 12.34
N ARG A 141 -13.72 -0.89 12.95
CA ARG A 141 -14.17 -0.89 14.36
C ARG A 141 -13.04 -0.59 15.33
N ALA A 142 -11.84 -1.13 15.11
CA ALA A 142 -10.66 -0.88 15.93
C ALA A 142 -10.27 0.61 15.92
N ILE A 143 -10.31 1.26 14.75
CA ILE A 143 -10.08 2.70 14.61
C ILE A 143 -11.14 3.49 15.40
N GLN A 144 -12.42 3.21 15.17
CA GLN A 144 -13.54 3.91 15.82
C GLN A 144 -13.56 3.72 17.36
N GLN A 145 -13.11 2.56 17.85
CA GLN A 145 -13.03 2.25 19.27
C GLN A 145 -11.69 2.65 19.90
N ASN A 146 -10.78 3.25 19.12
CA ASN A 146 -9.46 3.67 19.55
C ASN A 146 -8.60 2.53 20.12
N ARG A 147 -8.59 1.38 19.45
CA ARG A 147 -7.87 0.15 19.84
C ARG A 147 -6.82 -0.24 18.78
N PRO A 148 -5.63 0.40 18.76
CA PRO A 148 -4.60 0.09 17.78
C PRO A 148 -4.10 -1.36 17.85
N GLU A 149 -4.23 -2.03 19.00
CA GLU A 149 -3.85 -3.43 19.20
C GLU A 149 -4.71 -4.43 18.42
N ASP A 150 -5.90 -4.02 18.00
CA ASP A 150 -6.85 -4.85 17.26
C ASP A 150 -6.68 -4.70 15.72
N LEU A 151 -5.75 -3.86 15.25
CA LEU A 151 -5.48 -3.67 13.83
C LEU A 151 -4.75 -4.85 13.20
N ASP A 152 -5.10 -5.18 11.95
CA ASP A 152 -4.40 -6.18 11.13
C ASP A 152 -3.21 -5.58 10.33
N PHE A 153 -2.86 -4.32 10.60
CA PHE A 153 -1.71 -3.62 10.03
C PHE A 153 -0.93 -2.85 11.10
N SER A 154 0.33 -2.53 10.81
CA SER A 154 1.23 -1.84 11.72
C SER A 154 1.20 -0.33 11.49
N LEU A 155 1.00 0.43 12.56
CA LEU A 155 1.15 1.89 12.57
C LEU A 155 2.62 2.34 12.71
N ALA A 156 3.52 1.40 12.99
CA ALA A 156 4.94 1.66 13.20
C ALA A 156 5.79 1.43 11.93
N ASP A 157 5.16 1.07 10.81
CA ASP A 157 5.88 0.77 9.58
C ASP A 157 6.61 1.99 9.01
N GLU A 158 7.84 1.76 8.55
CA GLU A 158 8.72 2.82 8.07
C GLU A 158 8.39 3.29 6.64
N ASP A 159 7.68 2.47 5.85
CA ASP A 159 7.33 2.80 4.47
C ASP A 159 5.95 3.46 4.39
N LEU A 160 5.86 4.68 4.90
CA LEU A 160 4.60 5.42 4.96
C LEU A 160 4.01 5.71 3.57
N LEU A 161 4.83 5.86 2.53
CA LEU A 161 4.30 6.05 1.17
C LEU A 161 3.65 4.78 0.62
N GLY A 162 4.29 3.63 0.79
CA GLY A 162 3.75 2.37 0.28
C GLY A 162 2.59 1.82 1.10
N ILE A 163 2.65 1.97 2.43
CA ILE A 163 1.79 1.26 3.37
C ILE A 163 0.73 2.17 4.01
N ALA A 164 1.00 3.48 4.15
CA ALA A 164 0.05 4.42 4.76
C ALA A 164 -0.78 5.15 3.71
N MET A 165 -0.12 5.86 2.81
CA MET A 165 -0.75 6.84 1.92
C MET A 165 -1.11 6.27 0.54
N GLY A 166 -0.27 5.38 0.01
CA GLY A 166 -0.27 5.04 -1.41
C GLY A 166 0.50 6.07 -2.25
N PHE A 167 0.68 5.78 -3.53
CA PHE A 167 1.39 6.62 -4.47
C PHE A 167 0.40 7.48 -5.26
N PRO A 168 0.55 8.82 -5.26
CA PRO A 168 -0.25 9.68 -6.13
C PRO A 168 -0.10 9.25 -7.59
N ASP A 169 -1.20 9.29 -8.36
CA ASP A 169 -1.16 8.95 -9.78
C ASP A 169 -0.37 9.99 -10.59
N ASP A 170 0.50 9.53 -11.49
CA ASP A 170 1.27 10.36 -12.41
C ASP A 170 0.33 11.14 -13.36
N TYR A 171 -0.86 10.63 -13.67
CA TYR A 171 -1.88 11.33 -14.49
C TYR A 171 -2.53 12.51 -13.76
N ALA A 172 -2.41 12.58 -12.44
CA ALA A 172 -2.91 13.72 -11.69
C ALA A 172 -1.95 14.92 -11.80
N SER A 173 -0.64 14.69 -12.00
CA SER A 173 0.44 15.69 -11.84
C SER A 173 0.23 17.02 -12.59
N ASP A 174 -0.32 16.99 -13.80
CA ASP A 174 -0.59 18.17 -14.63
C ASP A 174 -1.91 18.91 -14.27
N MET A 175 -2.79 18.25 -13.50
CA MET A 175 -4.04 18.81 -12.96
C MET A 175 -3.93 19.19 -11.49
N LEU A 176 -2.81 18.89 -10.84
CA LEU A 176 -2.63 19.19 -9.43
C LEU A 176 -2.45 20.69 -9.20
N PRO A 177 -3.05 21.27 -8.14
CA PRO A 177 -2.73 22.62 -7.69
C PRO A 177 -1.23 22.79 -7.42
N VAL A 178 -0.75 24.03 -7.38
CA VAL A 178 0.65 24.34 -6.99
C VAL A 178 1.00 23.73 -5.62
N ASP A 179 0.01 23.66 -4.73
CA ASP A 179 0.11 23.09 -3.38
C ASP A 179 -0.36 21.63 -3.35
N ASN A 180 0.24 20.77 -4.17
CA ASN A 180 -0.11 19.36 -4.22
C ASN A 180 0.77 18.48 -3.32
N ILE A 181 0.34 17.22 -3.15
CA ILE A 181 1.01 16.28 -2.26
C ILE A 181 2.45 15.97 -2.68
N LEU A 182 2.78 16.05 -3.97
CA LEU A 182 4.16 15.87 -4.43
C LEU A 182 5.07 17.02 -3.98
N ASN A 183 4.53 18.20 -3.72
CA ASN A 183 5.28 19.35 -3.19
C ASN A 183 5.28 19.40 -1.66
N SER A 184 4.53 18.53 -0.97
CA SER A 184 4.53 18.46 0.50
C SER A 184 5.93 18.12 1.03
N VAL A 185 6.34 18.84 2.09
CA VAL A 185 7.58 18.55 2.81
C VAL A 185 7.54 17.15 3.42
N ALA A 186 6.42 16.74 4.01
CA ALA A 186 6.26 15.42 4.61
C ALA A 186 6.35 14.31 3.55
N TYR A 187 5.66 14.48 2.42
CA TYR A 187 5.77 13.53 1.30
C TYR A 187 7.20 13.41 0.80
N GLN A 188 7.87 14.55 0.55
CA GLN A 188 9.25 14.58 0.05
C GLN A 188 10.24 13.96 1.03
N ASP A 189 10.03 14.12 2.33
CA ASP A 189 10.89 13.52 3.35
C ASP A 189 10.69 11.99 3.43
N GLU A 190 9.45 11.50 3.36
CA GLU A 190 9.18 10.05 3.26
C GLU A 190 9.71 9.46 1.95
N PHE A 191 9.60 10.18 0.83
CA PHE A 191 10.14 9.76 -0.45
C PHE A 191 11.67 9.61 -0.41
N LYS A 192 12.37 10.56 0.22
CA LYS A 192 13.82 10.47 0.45
C LYS A 192 14.19 9.29 1.36
N LYS A 193 13.45 9.07 2.46
CA LYS A 193 13.67 7.94 3.38
C LYS A 193 13.57 6.60 2.64
N ARG A 194 12.50 6.39 1.89
CA ARG A 194 12.30 5.19 1.07
C ARG A 194 13.42 4.98 0.06
N LYS A 195 13.86 6.04 -0.63
CA LYS A 195 14.99 5.98 -1.57
C LYS A 195 16.28 5.57 -0.88
N ASN A 196 16.55 6.11 0.31
CA ASN A 196 17.72 5.78 1.10
C ASN A 196 17.70 4.33 1.59
N GLN A 197 16.54 3.82 2.04
CA GLN A 197 16.37 2.41 2.41
C GLN A 197 16.62 1.49 1.22
N LYS A 198 16.04 1.77 0.05
CA LYS A 198 16.26 0.98 -1.17
C LYS A 198 17.73 0.98 -1.60
N ASN A 199 18.40 2.13 -1.53
CA ASN A 199 19.82 2.24 -1.81
C ASN A 199 20.66 1.43 -0.81
N LYS A 200 20.33 1.49 0.48
CA LYS A 200 21.01 0.72 1.54
C LYS A 200 20.85 -0.79 1.34
N GLN A 201 19.64 -1.24 0.99
CA GLN A 201 19.38 -2.64 0.68
C GLN A 201 20.17 -3.11 -0.54
N MET A 202 20.29 -2.27 -1.58
CA MET A 202 21.08 -2.58 -2.77
C MET A 202 22.59 -2.62 -2.48
N THR A 203 23.10 -1.75 -1.60
CA THR A 203 24.50 -1.80 -1.15
C THR A 203 24.78 -3.04 -0.30
N ASP A 204 23.89 -3.42 0.62
CA ASP A 204 24.07 -4.61 1.49
C ASP A 204 24.08 -5.91 0.67
N VAL A 205 23.24 -6.02 -0.38
CA VAL A 205 23.26 -7.16 -1.32
C VAL A 205 24.57 -7.17 -2.13
N THR A 206 25.06 -6.01 -2.55
CA THR A 206 26.31 -5.92 -3.31
C THR A 206 27.53 -6.22 -2.42
N GLU A 207 27.51 -5.79 -1.16
CA GLU A 207 28.59 -6.05 -0.20
C GLU A 207 28.61 -7.51 0.24
N SER A 208 27.46 -8.11 0.56
CA SER A 208 27.34 -9.54 0.90
C SER A 208 27.79 -10.46 -0.24
N THR A 209 27.37 -10.17 -1.48
CA THR A 209 27.82 -10.94 -2.67
C THR A 209 29.32 -10.78 -2.92
N SER A 210 29.88 -9.57 -2.73
CA SER A 210 31.32 -9.32 -2.92
C SER A 210 32.19 -9.96 -1.81
N THR A 211 31.73 -9.95 -0.55
CA THR A 211 32.43 -10.55 0.59
C THR A 211 32.36 -12.07 0.55
N GLU A 212 31.22 -12.64 0.16
CA GLU A 212 31.08 -14.09 -0.04
C GLU A 212 31.96 -14.57 -1.21
N THR A 213 32.00 -13.81 -2.31
CA THR A 213 32.87 -14.12 -3.46
C THR A 213 34.36 -14.01 -3.09
N LYS A 214 34.78 -12.95 -2.38
CA LYS A 214 36.16 -12.81 -1.87
C LYS A 214 36.54 -13.95 -0.93
N ARG A 215 35.63 -14.36 -0.03
CA ARG A 215 35.88 -15.44 0.94
C ARG A 215 36.03 -16.80 0.26
N ARG A 216 35.22 -17.09 -0.77
CA ARG A 216 35.32 -18.32 -1.57
C ARG A 216 36.62 -18.38 -2.38
N ILE A 217 37.04 -17.27 -3.00
CA ILE A 217 38.31 -17.20 -3.76
C ILE A 217 39.51 -17.37 -2.83
N HIS A 218 39.49 -16.74 -1.65
CA HIS A 218 40.58 -16.85 -0.68
C HIS A 218 40.74 -18.30 -0.16
N LEU A 219 39.63 -18.98 0.17
CA LEU A 219 39.65 -20.39 0.58
C LEU A 219 40.17 -21.33 -0.51
N ALA A 220 39.72 -21.16 -1.75
CA ALA A 220 40.18 -21.98 -2.87
C ALA A 220 41.69 -21.81 -3.15
N PHE A 221 42.20 -20.58 -3.02
CA PHE A 221 43.63 -20.29 -3.16
C PHE A 221 44.48 -21.03 -2.13
N TRP A 222 44.08 -21.03 -0.85
CA TRP A 222 44.81 -21.75 0.21
C TRP A 222 44.79 -23.26 0.02
N ILE A 223 43.67 -23.83 -0.42
CA ILE A 223 43.56 -25.27 -0.70
C ILE A 223 44.49 -25.68 -1.84
N LEU A 224 44.51 -24.92 -2.94
CA LEU A 224 45.40 -25.18 -4.08
C LEU A 224 46.87 -25.01 -3.73
N LEU A 225 47.21 -24.00 -2.91
CA LEU A 225 48.57 -23.79 -2.41
C LEU A 225 49.07 -24.99 -1.60
N VAL A 226 48.27 -25.49 -0.67
CA VAL A 226 48.61 -26.66 0.17
C VAL A 226 48.76 -27.92 -0.67
N LEU A 227 47.85 -28.17 -1.61
CA LEU A 227 47.93 -29.32 -2.52
C LEU A 227 49.18 -29.25 -3.42
N GLY A 228 49.54 -28.04 -3.89
CA GLY A 228 50.76 -27.82 -4.65
C GLY A 228 52.03 -28.14 -3.85
N ILE A 229 52.11 -27.66 -2.60
CA ILE A 229 53.23 -27.93 -1.69
C ILE A 229 53.33 -29.44 -1.37
N MET A 230 52.21 -30.10 -1.06
CA MET A 230 52.19 -31.54 -0.79
C MET A 230 52.67 -32.37 -1.99
N ARG A 231 52.31 -31.96 -3.22
CA ARG A 231 52.77 -32.63 -4.44
C ARG A 231 54.27 -32.45 -4.67
N ILE A 232 54.81 -31.28 -4.40
CA ILE A 232 56.26 -31.00 -4.50
C ILE A 232 57.03 -31.82 -3.45
N LEU A 233 56.55 -31.84 -2.21
CA LEU A 233 57.15 -32.65 -1.14
C LEU A 233 57.10 -34.15 -1.47
N TYR A 234 55.99 -34.65 -2.00
CA TYR A 234 55.87 -36.05 -2.41
C TYR A 234 56.89 -36.42 -3.50
N ILE A 235 57.16 -35.53 -4.46
CA ILE A 235 58.15 -35.76 -5.53
C ILE A 235 59.59 -35.71 -4.99
N LEU A 236 59.86 -34.85 -3.99
CA LEU A 236 61.20 -34.70 -3.41
C LEU A 236 61.57 -35.79 -2.40
N PHE A 237 60.58 -36.45 -1.80
CA PHE A 237 60.76 -37.43 -0.73
C PHE A 237 60.24 -38.85 -1.09
N SER A 238 59.88 -39.09 -2.36
CA SER A 238 59.64 -40.41 -2.95
C SER A 238 60.79 -40.81 -3.87
#